data_AF-N9SIZ4-F1
#
_entry.id   AF-N9SIZ4-F1
#
_cell.length_a   1.000
_cell.length_b   1.000
_cell.length_c   1.000
_cell.angle_alpha   90.00
_cell.angle_beta   90.00
_cell.angle_gamma   90.00
#
_symmetry.space_group_name_H-M   'P 1'
#
loop_
_entity.id
_entity.type
_entity.pdbx_description
1 polymer ?
#
loop_
_entity_poly.entity_id
_entity_poly.type
_entity_poly.pdbx_seq_one_letter_code
_entity_poly.pdbx_strand_id
1 'polypeptide(L)'
;MANMIDYRLTPLGSLLEEIKYDNQLVKKRVATEIMNAWNTGSHIDRMGRLWVNDVSLPSILRTSYANVRYSIAGLNREEVYRDHDNVYVRGDAVQQMISYNLQNAGLIRREHYLRLSEIYLIAARDSDFARTIRAEAYENLNQQKKKLKRQRLNSIGHFRDELTNYTYLSDTEFSHIRSVALYPELALFIENGLIVHTSTHRIITNARVNDENELYDVCRENQWNTDWYDTFKNFINFVY
;
A
#
# COMPACT_ATOMS: atom_id res chain seq x y z
N MET A 1 0.63 16.33 -16.62
CA MET A 1 0.98 14.89 -16.72
C MET A 1 0.40 14.23 -15.49
N ALA A 2 -0.61 13.39 -15.67
CA ALA A 2 -1.29 12.74 -14.56
C ALA A 2 -0.36 11.68 -13.94
N ASN A 3 -0.14 11.75 -12.64
CA ASN A 3 0.70 10.80 -11.90
C ASN A 3 -0.12 9.52 -11.67
N MET A 4 0.07 8.48 -12.49
CA MET A 4 -0.31 7.12 -12.07
C MET A 4 0.53 6.72 -10.85
N ILE A 5 0.05 5.79 -10.02
CA ILE A 5 0.91 5.18 -9.00
C ILE A 5 1.99 4.37 -9.72
N ASP A 6 3.16 4.98 -9.87
CA ASP A 6 4.34 4.29 -10.39
C ASP A 6 4.92 3.42 -9.27
N TYR A 7 4.72 2.11 -9.39
CA TYR A 7 5.24 1.14 -8.42
C TYR A 7 6.72 0.84 -8.58
N ARG A 8 7.39 1.27 -9.68
CA ARG A 8 8.83 1.05 -9.99
C ARG A 8 9.49 0.00 -9.10
N LEU A 9 9.28 -1.25 -9.47
CA LEU A 9 9.71 -2.39 -8.67
C LEU A 9 11.21 -2.62 -8.86
N THR A 10 11.97 -2.46 -7.78
CA THR A 10 13.40 -2.76 -7.78
C THR A 10 13.60 -4.16 -7.23
N PRO A 11 14.22 -5.09 -7.98
CA PRO A 11 14.53 -6.41 -7.45
C PRO A 11 15.32 -6.28 -6.15
N LEU A 12 14.93 -7.04 -5.13
CA LEU A 12 15.70 -7.12 -3.89
C LEU A 12 17.08 -7.75 -4.17
N GLY A 13 17.20 -8.58 -5.21
CA GLY A 13 18.43 -9.27 -5.57
C GLY A 13 18.80 -10.36 -4.57
N SER A 14 19.98 -10.96 -4.74
CA SER A 14 20.55 -11.99 -3.85
C SER A 14 21.05 -11.42 -2.52
N LEU A 15 20.27 -10.54 -1.90
CA LEU A 15 20.59 -9.89 -0.62
C LEU A 15 20.15 -10.72 0.58
N LEU A 16 19.29 -11.74 0.40
CA LEU A 16 18.91 -12.62 1.50
C LEU A 16 19.97 -13.70 1.68
N GLU A 17 20.64 -13.65 2.82
CA GLU A 17 21.56 -14.69 3.25
C GLU A 17 20.84 -16.03 3.46
N GLU A 18 21.57 -17.13 3.35
CA GLU A 18 21.03 -18.46 3.68
C GLU A 18 20.68 -18.50 5.18
N ILE A 19 19.39 -18.69 5.46
CA ILE A 19 18.89 -18.76 6.83
C ILE A 19 19.06 -20.18 7.32
N LYS A 20 19.87 -20.36 8.38
CA LYS A 20 20.02 -21.66 9.04
C LYS A 20 18.71 -22.05 9.73
N TYR A 21 18.03 -23.03 9.17
CA TYR A 21 16.83 -23.62 9.74
C TYR A 21 17.11 -25.06 10.18
N ASP A 22 17.48 -25.22 11.45
CA ASP A 22 17.90 -26.51 12.01
C ASP A 22 16.68 -27.38 12.35
N ASN A 23 16.19 -28.11 11.35
CA ASN A 23 15.11 -29.07 11.52
C ASN A 23 15.29 -30.26 10.57
N GLN A 24 15.33 -31.47 11.11
CA GLN A 24 15.59 -32.70 10.35
C GLN A 24 14.52 -33.03 9.30
N LEU A 25 13.31 -32.46 9.40
CA LEU A 25 12.24 -32.64 8.42
C LEU A 25 12.43 -31.74 7.19
N VAL A 26 13.22 -30.67 7.31
CA VAL A 26 13.48 -29.73 6.23
C VAL A 26 14.62 -30.27 5.37
N LYS A 27 14.29 -30.59 4.11
CA LYS A 27 15.27 -31.07 3.14
C LYS A 27 16.01 -29.87 2.56
N LYS A 28 17.35 -29.93 2.53
CA LYS A 28 18.20 -28.86 1.98
C LYS A 28 17.73 -28.37 0.61
N ARG A 29 17.44 -29.30 -0.32
CA ARG A 29 16.91 -28.97 -1.65
C ARG A 29 15.68 -28.05 -1.59
N VAL A 30 14.71 -28.37 -0.74
CA VAL A 30 13.45 -27.61 -0.65
C VAL A 30 13.69 -26.26 0.04
N ALA A 31 14.57 -26.21 1.03
CA ALA A 31 15.00 -24.96 1.65
C ALA A 31 15.66 -24.03 0.61
N THR A 32 16.53 -24.57 -0.25
CA THR A 32 17.15 -23.83 -1.35
C THR A 32 16.12 -23.35 -2.38
N GLU A 33 15.13 -24.19 -2.74
CA GLU A 33 14.03 -23.78 -3.62
C GLU A 33 13.23 -22.58 -3.05
N ILE A 34 12.93 -22.60 -1.74
CA ILE A 34 12.24 -21.51 -1.04
C ILE A 34 13.11 -20.24 -1.03
N MET A 35 14.38 -20.36 -0.65
CA MET A 35 15.33 -19.24 -0.64
C MET A 35 15.44 -18.59 -2.02
N ASN A 36 15.61 -19.40 -3.06
CA ASN A 36 15.72 -18.90 -4.43
C ASN A 36 14.43 -18.20 -4.86
N ALA A 37 13.26 -18.75 -4.53
CA ALA A 37 11.98 -18.12 -4.86
C ALA A 37 11.83 -16.73 -4.21
N TRP A 38 12.30 -16.57 -2.96
CA TRP A 38 12.36 -15.27 -2.31
C TRP A 38 13.40 -14.34 -2.95
N ASN A 39 14.62 -14.81 -3.20
CA ASN A 39 15.68 -13.99 -3.79
C ASN A 39 15.34 -13.48 -5.21
N THR A 40 14.69 -14.30 -6.04
CA THR A 40 14.35 -13.91 -7.41
C THR A 40 12.98 -13.26 -7.52
N GLY A 41 12.05 -13.61 -6.63
CA GLY A 41 10.67 -13.12 -6.67
C GLY A 41 10.44 -11.80 -5.94
N SER A 42 11.32 -11.43 -5.00
CA SER A 42 11.12 -10.25 -4.15
C SER A 42 11.56 -8.96 -4.81
N HIS A 43 10.70 -7.95 -4.73
CA HIS A 43 10.91 -6.62 -5.24
C HIS A 43 10.47 -5.60 -4.19
N ILE A 44 11.13 -4.44 -4.16
CA ILE A 44 10.81 -3.33 -3.30
C ILE A 44 10.32 -2.17 -4.16
N ASP A 45 9.16 -1.59 -3.81
CA ASP A 45 8.66 -0.39 -4.47
C ASP A 45 9.32 0.89 -3.93
N ARG A 46 9.01 2.03 -4.55
CA ARG A 46 9.50 3.36 -4.13
C ARG A 46 9.12 3.77 -2.69
N MET A 47 8.17 3.08 -2.07
CA MET A 47 7.73 3.30 -0.69
C MET A 47 8.41 2.34 0.29
N GLY A 48 9.31 1.49 -0.19
CA GLY A 48 9.99 0.47 0.62
C GLY A 48 9.06 -0.71 0.97
N ARG A 49 7.97 -0.92 0.23
CA ARG A 49 7.04 -2.05 0.44
C ARG A 49 7.50 -3.24 -0.40
N LEU A 50 7.34 -4.43 0.17
CA LEU A 50 7.67 -5.68 -0.47
C LEU A 50 6.57 -6.10 -1.45
N TRP A 51 6.99 -6.58 -2.61
CA TRP A 51 6.17 -7.17 -3.67
C TRP A 51 6.80 -8.49 -4.13
N VAL A 52 5.98 -9.49 -4.40
CA VAL A 52 6.45 -10.84 -4.78
C VAL A 52 5.83 -11.25 -6.10
N ASN A 53 6.67 -11.62 -7.06
CA ASN A 53 6.23 -12.11 -8.35
C ASN A 53 5.46 -13.44 -8.22
N ASP A 54 4.34 -13.58 -8.95
CA ASP A 54 3.43 -14.72 -8.86
C ASP A 54 4.08 -16.06 -9.24
N VAL A 55 5.08 -16.04 -10.12
CA VAL A 55 5.85 -17.24 -10.52
C VAL A 55 6.60 -17.85 -9.34
N SER A 56 7.02 -17.05 -8.36
CA SER A 56 7.72 -17.54 -7.15
C SER A 56 6.76 -18.04 -6.06
N LEU A 57 5.49 -17.64 -6.09
CA LEU A 57 4.52 -17.95 -5.02
C LEU A 57 4.24 -19.44 -4.81
N PRO A 58 4.19 -20.33 -5.82
CA PRO A 58 3.99 -21.76 -5.56
C PRO A 58 5.05 -22.36 -4.63
N SER A 59 6.31 -21.94 -4.82
CA SER A 59 7.45 -22.37 -4.00
C SER A 59 7.43 -21.77 -2.60
N ILE A 60 6.99 -20.51 -2.46
CA ILE A 60 6.86 -19.80 -1.18
C ILE A 60 5.69 -20.35 -0.35
N LEU A 61 4.53 -20.53 -0.98
CA LEU A 61 3.28 -20.94 -0.33
C LEU A 61 3.12 -22.45 -0.22
N ARG A 62 4.10 -23.21 -0.74
CA ARG A 62 4.10 -24.69 -0.78
C ARG A 62 2.77 -25.25 -1.26
N THR A 63 2.34 -24.76 -2.42
CA THR A 63 1.04 -25.05 -3.03
C THR A 63 1.17 -25.08 -4.56
N SER A 64 0.09 -25.44 -5.27
CA SER A 64 0.08 -25.47 -6.72
C SER A 64 -0.11 -24.06 -7.33
N TYR A 65 0.34 -23.88 -8.57
CA TYR A 65 0.11 -22.65 -9.30
C TYR A 65 -1.39 -22.33 -9.52
N ALA A 66 -2.23 -23.35 -9.66
CA ALA A 66 -3.68 -23.18 -9.75
C ALA A 66 -4.26 -22.57 -8.45
N ASN A 67 -3.80 -23.04 -7.28
CA ASN A 67 -4.23 -22.49 -6.00
C ASN A 67 -3.74 -21.04 -5.83
N VAL A 68 -2.50 -20.73 -6.23
CA VAL A 68 -1.97 -19.37 -6.22
C VAL A 68 -2.83 -18.43 -7.07
N ARG A 69 -3.16 -18.82 -8.31
CA ARG A 69 -4.01 -18.00 -9.19
C ARG A 69 -5.38 -17.74 -8.59
N TYR A 70 -5.99 -18.77 -7.99
CA TYR A 70 -7.27 -18.62 -7.30
C TYR A 70 -7.17 -17.62 -6.14
N SER A 71 -6.12 -17.71 -5.31
CA SER A 71 -5.90 -16.78 -4.21
C SER A 71 -5.69 -15.34 -4.70
N ILE A 72 -4.92 -15.12 -5.77
CA ILE A 72 -4.68 -13.79 -6.34
C ILE A 72 -5.97 -13.18 -6.88
N ALA A 73 -6.85 -13.98 -7.49
CA ALA A 73 -8.12 -13.49 -8.05
C ALA A 73 -9.07 -12.91 -6.98
N GLY A 74 -8.91 -13.30 -5.71
CA GLY A 74 -9.70 -12.78 -4.59
C GLY A 74 -9.09 -11.56 -3.89
N LEU A 75 -7.92 -11.08 -4.32
CA LEU A 75 -7.26 -9.92 -3.71
C LEU A 75 -7.82 -8.60 -4.23
N ASN A 76 -7.66 -7.55 -3.43
CA ASN A 76 -7.99 -6.19 -3.84
C ASN A 76 -6.97 -5.64 -4.84
N ARG A 77 -7.34 -4.60 -5.59
CA ARG A 77 -6.48 -4.01 -6.62
C ARG A 77 -5.18 -3.46 -6.05
N GLU A 78 -5.22 -2.92 -4.83
CA GLU A 78 -4.06 -2.33 -4.16
C GLU A 78 -3.03 -3.37 -3.70
N GLU A 79 -3.44 -4.65 -3.66
CA GLU A 79 -2.62 -5.78 -3.26
C GLU A 79 -1.98 -6.49 -4.46
N VAL A 80 -2.41 -6.15 -5.69
CA VAL A 80 -1.97 -6.80 -6.93
C VAL A 80 -1.55 -5.76 -7.97
N TYR A 81 -0.27 -5.81 -8.34
CA TYR A 81 0.27 -5.00 -9.42
C TYR A 81 0.50 -5.87 -10.66
N ARG A 82 0.09 -5.39 -11.84
CA ARG A 82 0.23 -6.10 -13.11
C ARG A 82 1.06 -5.25 -14.07
N ASP A 83 2.19 -5.80 -14.50
CA ASP A 83 3.10 -5.15 -15.45
C ASP A 83 3.34 -6.10 -16.63
N HIS A 84 2.63 -5.87 -17.73
CA HIS A 84 2.64 -6.70 -18.93
C HIS A 84 2.43 -8.18 -18.61
N ASP A 85 3.49 -8.99 -18.67
CA ASP A 85 3.49 -10.44 -18.45
C ASP A 85 3.68 -10.83 -16.97
N ASN A 86 3.95 -9.86 -16.08
CA ASN A 86 4.26 -10.11 -14.68
C ASN A 86 3.11 -9.70 -13.77
N VAL A 87 2.84 -10.55 -12.77
CA VAL A 87 1.92 -10.25 -11.69
C VAL A 87 2.70 -10.23 -10.39
N TYR A 88 2.50 -9.18 -9.60
CA TYR A 88 3.14 -9.00 -8.31
C TYR A 88 2.09 -8.88 -7.22
N VAL A 89 2.33 -9.55 -6.10
CA VAL A 89 1.46 -9.54 -4.93
C VAL A 89 2.16 -8.84 -3.78
N ARG A 90 1.46 -7.93 -3.10
CA ARG A 90 2.01 -7.16 -1.98
C ARG A 90 2.36 -8.07 -0.81
N GLY A 91 3.45 -7.76 -0.10
CA GLY A 91 4.04 -8.63 0.90
C GLY A 91 3.13 -8.93 2.10
N ASP A 92 2.24 -8.02 2.47
CA ASP A 92 1.20 -8.22 3.49
C ASP A 92 0.15 -9.25 3.05
N ALA A 93 -0.28 -9.22 1.79
CA ALA A 93 -1.16 -10.24 1.23
C ALA A 93 -0.46 -11.61 1.16
N VAL A 94 0.82 -11.64 0.76
CA VAL A 94 1.63 -12.88 0.81
C VAL A 94 1.75 -13.42 2.24
N GLN A 95 1.95 -12.54 3.23
CA GLN A 95 1.98 -12.92 4.64
C GLN A 95 0.68 -13.61 5.08
N GLN A 96 -0.48 -13.03 4.73
CA GLN A 96 -1.77 -13.64 5.00
C GLN A 96 -1.91 -15.03 4.36
N MET A 97 -1.46 -15.17 3.10
CA MET A 97 -1.46 -16.46 2.41
C MET A 97 -0.55 -17.50 3.08
N ILE A 98 0.63 -17.10 3.57
CA ILE A 98 1.54 -17.98 4.33
C ILE A 98 0.85 -18.43 5.62
N SER A 99 0.31 -17.49 6.39
CA SER A 99 -0.38 -17.80 7.66
C SER A 99 -1.58 -18.74 7.46
N TYR A 100 -2.38 -18.51 6.42
CA TYR A 100 -3.49 -19.40 6.06
C TYR A 100 -2.99 -20.81 5.71
N ASN A 101 -1.97 -20.92 4.86
CA ASN A 101 -1.40 -22.21 4.48
C ASN A 101 -0.73 -22.94 5.65
N LEU A 102 -0.16 -22.19 6.60
CA LEU A 102 0.48 -22.73 7.80
C LEU A 102 -0.54 -23.41 8.71
N GLN A 103 -1.68 -22.75 8.97
CA GLN A 103 -2.78 -23.31 9.75
C GLN A 103 -3.42 -24.53 9.06
N ASN A 104 -3.38 -24.55 7.73
CA ASN A 104 -3.92 -25.63 6.89
C ASN A 104 -2.83 -26.52 6.27
N ALA A 105 -1.68 -26.67 6.96
CA ALA A 105 -0.53 -27.37 6.40
C ALA A 105 -0.82 -28.86 6.13
N GLY A 106 -1.63 -29.50 6.97
CA GLY A 106 -1.98 -30.93 6.94
C GLY A 106 -0.84 -31.87 7.32
N LEU A 107 0.40 -31.54 6.95
CA LEU A 107 1.62 -32.29 7.27
C LEU A 107 2.64 -31.39 7.97
N ILE A 108 3.23 -31.87 9.07
CA ILE A 108 4.23 -31.12 9.86
C ILE A 108 5.46 -30.71 9.03
N ARG A 109 5.85 -31.52 8.03
CA ARG A 109 6.93 -31.16 7.11
C ARG A 109 6.58 -29.92 6.27
N ARG A 110 5.35 -29.84 5.76
CA ARG A 110 4.87 -28.69 4.99
C ARG A 110 4.79 -27.45 5.88
N GLU A 111 4.37 -27.61 7.12
CA GLU A 111 4.39 -26.56 8.13
C GLU A 111 5.80 -25.96 8.31
N HIS A 112 6.83 -26.80 8.49
CA HIS A 112 8.21 -26.30 8.61
C HIS A 112 8.70 -25.53 7.39
N TYR A 113 8.33 -25.94 6.17
CA TYR A 113 8.65 -25.18 4.96
C TYR A 113 7.94 -23.82 4.89
N LEU A 114 6.71 -23.74 5.39
CA LEU A 114 5.96 -22.48 5.47
C LEU A 114 6.54 -21.56 6.54
N ARG A 115 6.97 -22.11 7.70
CA ARG A 115 7.72 -21.35 8.71
C ARG A 115 9.03 -20.79 8.15
N LEU A 116 9.76 -21.58 7.37
CA LEU A 116 10.97 -21.09 6.69
C LEU A 116 10.62 -19.93 5.73
N SER A 117 9.52 -20.05 5.00
CA SER A 117 9.05 -18.98 4.09
C SER A 117 8.64 -17.71 4.84
N GLU A 118 8.03 -17.84 6.01
CA GLU A 118 7.70 -16.71 6.90
C GLU A 118 8.96 -15.98 7.38
N ILE A 119 10.02 -16.71 7.73
CA ILE A 119 11.30 -16.09 8.13
C ILE A 119 11.91 -15.32 6.96
N TYR A 120 11.90 -15.88 5.74
CA TYR A 120 12.38 -15.17 4.55
C TYR A 120 11.52 -13.95 4.19
N LEU A 121 10.20 -14.00 4.41
CA LEU A 121 9.33 -12.84 4.25
C LEU A 121 9.77 -11.68 5.16
N ILE A 122 10.00 -11.99 6.44
CA ILE A 122 10.45 -11.00 7.43
C ILE A 122 11.81 -10.43 7.00
N ALA A 123 12.76 -11.29 6.62
CA ALA A 123 14.08 -10.87 6.15
C ALA A 123 14.00 -9.97 4.90
N ALA A 124 13.13 -10.27 3.95
CA ALA A 124 12.91 -9.44 2.76
C ALA A 124 12.30 -8.07 3.11
N ARG A 125 11.23 -8.07 3.92
CA ARG A 125 10.49 -6.88 4.34
C ARG A 125 11.36 -5.92 5.16
N ASP A 126 12.20 -6.47 6.03
CA ASP A 126 13.01 -5.74 7.01
C ASP A 126 14.48 -5.62 6.60
N SER A 127 14.82 -6.00 5.37
CA SER A 127 16.14 -5.77 4.81
C SER A 127 16.55 -4.29 4.92
N ASP A 128 17.84 -4.04 5.12
CA ASP A 128 18.36 -2.67 5.23
C ASP A 128 18.01 -1.83 3.99
N PHE A 129 18.02 -2.44 2.82
CA PHE A 129 17.58 -1.84 1.58
C PHE A 129 16.11 -1.35 1.65
N ALA A 130 15.18 -2.25 2.01
CA ALA A 130 13.76 -1.90 2.13
C ALA A 130 13.50 -0.83 3.21
N ARG A 131 14.19 -0.94 4.34
CA ARG A 131 14.07 0.02 5.46
C ARG A 131 14.59 1.40 5.08
N THR A 132 15.70 1.47 4.35
CA THR A 132 16.31 2.73 3.89
C THR A 132 15.38 3.45 2.91
N ILE A 133 14.90 2.75 1.86
CA ILE A 133 13.94 3.31 0.91
C ILE A 133 12.69 3.82 1.63
N ARG A 134 12.16 3.03 2.58
CA ARG A 134 10.99 3.43 3.35
C ARG A 134 11.24 4.72 4.14
N ALA A 135 12.37 4.81 4.83
CA ALA A 135 12.73 6.00 5.61
C ALA A 135 12.84 7.25 4.71
N GLU A 136 13.59 7.15 3.61
CA GLU A 136 13.77 8.24 2.64
C GLU A 136 12.43 8.68 2.02
N ALA A 137 11.58 7.71 1.66
CA ALA A 137 10.25 7.99 1.11
C ALA A 137 9.40 8.78 2.11
N TYR A 138 9.36 8.38 3.39
CA TYR A 138 8.58 9.09 4.41
C TYR A 138 9.13 10.48 4.74
N GLU A 139 10.45 10.65 4.78
CA GLU A 139 11.07 11.97 4.93
C GLU A 139 10.67 12.90 3.78
N ASN A 140 10.77 12.40 2.54
CA ASN A 140 10.39 13.14 1.36
C ASN A 140 8.89 13.50 1.36
N LEU A 141 8.01 12.54 1.68
CA LEU A 141 6.57 12.76 1.83
C LEU A 141 6.30 13.89 2.83
N ASN A 142 6.92 13.85 4.01
CA ASN A 142 6.72 14.86 5.06
C ASN A 142 7.17 16.26 4.62
N GLN A 143 8.23 16.36 3.82
CA GLN A 143 8.67 17.63 3.26
C GLN A 143 7.70 18.15 2.18
N GLN A 144 7.23 17.27 1.30
CA GLN A 144 6.33 17.64 0.20
C GLN A 144 4.92 18.00 0.69
N LYS A 145 4.38 17.29 1.70
CA LYS A 145 3.06 17.57 2.28
C LYS A 145 2.90 19.02 2.73
N LYS A 146 3.97 19.65 3.24
CA LYS A 146 3.97 21.06 3.67
C LYS A 146 3.65 22.03 2.52
N LYS A 147 3.80 21.60 1.27
CA LYS A 147 3.56 22.42 0.08
C LYS A 147 2.13 22.28 -0.47
N LEU A 148 1.40 21.23 -0.10
CA LEU A 148 0.09 20.88 -0.68
C LEU A 148 -0.95 21.98 -0.49
N LYS A 149 -1.05 22.53 0.74
CA LYS A 149 -1.95 23.65 1.03
C LYS A 149 -1.76 24.80 0.03
N ARG A 150 -0.52 25.22 -0.19
CA ARG A 150 -0.20 26.31 -1.11
C ARG A 150 -0.48 25.92 -2.57
N GLN A 151 -0.16 24.69 -2.96
CA GLN A 151 -0.44 24.20 -4.31
C GLN A 151 -1.95 24.17 -4.62
N ARG A 152 -2.76 23.68 -3.68
CA ARG A 152 -4.22 23.66 -3.80
C ARG A 152 -4.82 25.06 -3.85
N LEU A 153 -4.40 25.95 -2.95
CA LEU A 153 -4.82 27.37 -2.97
C LEU A 153 -4.54 28.04 -4.32
N ASN A 154 -3.35 27.81 -4.89
CA ASN A 154 -2.98 28.33 -6.20
C ASN A 154 -3.83 27.71 -7.33
N SER A 155 -4.25 26.45 -7.18
CA SER A 155 -5.06 25.74 -8.18
C SER A 155 -6.51 26.19 -8.18
N ILE A 156 -7.11 26.44 -7.01
CA ILE A 156 -8.54 26.81 -6.89
C ILE A 156 -8.76 28.32 -7.09
N GLY A 157 -7.74 29.14 -6.82
CA GLY A 157 -7.78 30.58 -7.10
C GLY A 157 -8.72 31.40 -6.21
N HIS A 158 -9.27 30.82 -5.14
CA HIS A 158 -10.16 31.51 -4.19
C HIS A 158 -9.80 31.25 -2.73
N PHE A 159 -10.31 32.12 -1.84
CA PHE A 159 -10.09 32.07 -0.40
C PHE A 159 -11.38 31.70 0.34
N ARG A 160 -11.92 30.52 0.03
CA ARG A 160 -13.16 30.00 0.64
C ARG A 160 -12.99 28.54 0.98
N ASP A 161 -13.57 28.13 2.10
CA ASP A 161 -13.63 26.74 2.52
C ASP A 161 -14.39 25.96 1.44
N GLU A 162 -13.75 24.93 0.88
CA GLU A 162 -14.27 24.18 -0.28
C GLU A 162 -15.53 23.37 0.05
N LEU A 163 -15.80 23.11 1.34
CA LEU A 163 -17.00 22.40 1.80
C LEU A 163 -18.11 23.35 2.20
N THR A 164 -17.81 24.39 2.97
CA THR A 164 -18.85 25.25 3.55
C THR A 164 -19.12 26.53 2.74
N ASN A 165 -18.27 26.83 1.76
CA ASN A 165 -18.24 28.08 0.99
C ASN A 165 -18.01 29.35 1.82
N TYR A 166 -17.78 29.24 3.13
CA TYR A 166 -17.45 30.39 3.97
C TYR A 166 -16.08 30.95 3.60
N THR A 167 -16.02 32.27 3.42
CA THR A 167 -14.76 33.00 3.25
C THR A 167 -14.00 32.96 4.58
N TYR A 168 -12.77 32.46 4.56
CA TYR A 168 -11.90 32.49 5.72
C TYR A 168 -11.09 33.78 5.75
N LEU A 169 -11.03 34.42 6.93
CA LEU A 169 -10.20 35.61 7.18
C LEU A 169 -8.74 35.22 7.52
N SER A 170 -8.56 34.03 8.09
CA SER A 170 -7.29 33.34 8.36
C SER A 170 -7.60 31.89 8.77
N ASP A 171 -6.56 31.07 9.00
CA ASP A 171 -6.66 29.72 9.58
C ASP A 171 -7.35 28.62 8.74
N THR A 172 -6.58 28.02 7.84
CA THR A 172 -7.03 26.95 6.94
C THR A 172 -6.10 25.77 6.95
N GLU A 173 -6.63 24.60 6.61
CA GLU A 173 -5.89 23.35 6.53
C GLU A 173 -6.12 22.67 5.19
N PHE A 174 -5.14 21.86 4.79
CA PHE A 174 -5.30 20.92 3.69
C PHE A 174 -5.83 19.62 4.29
N SER A 175 -7.13 19.40 4.20
CA SER A 175 -7.80 18.20 4.68
C SER A 175 -7.77 17.14 3.59
N HIS A 176 -7.13 16.01 3.86
CA HIS A 176 -7.13 14.89 2.94
C HIS A 176 -8.52 14.25 2.85
N ILE A 177 -8.95 13.88 1.63
CA ILE A 177 -10.23 13.19 1.41
C ILE A 177 -10.10 11.72 1.86
N ARG A 178 -9.14 10.99 1.27
CA ARG A 178 -8.72 9.67 1.76
C ARG A 178 -7.56 9.80 2.73
N SER A 179 -7.70 9.15 3.89
CA SER A 179 -6.72 9.19 4.98
C SER A 179 -5.32 8.77 4.52
N VAL A 180 -4.32 9.60 4.79
CA VAL A 180 -2.91 9.31 4.46
C VAL A 180 -2.38 8.07 5.21
N ALA A 181 -2.96 7.74 6.36
CA ALA A 181 -2.55 6.56 7.11
C ALA A 181 -2.92 5.25 6.39
N LEU A 182 -4.07 5.23 5.71
CA LEU A 182 -4.57 4.07 4.97
C LEU A 182 -4.16 4.08 3.50
N TYR A 183 -4.05 5.27 2.91
CA TYR A 183 -3.71 5.49 1.50
C TYR A 183 -2.46 6.37 1.33
N PRO A 184 -1.29 5.95 1.85
CA PRO A 184 -0.07 6.77 1.81
C PRO A 184 0.40 7.13 0.39
N GLU A 185 0.07 6.33 -0.61
CA GLU A 185 0.35 6.63 -2.03
C GLU A 185 -0.42 7.85 -2.55
N LEU A 186 -1.57 8.19 -1.96
CA LEU A 186 -2.38 9.35 -2.33
C LEU A 186 -1.93 10.63 -1.60
N ALA A 187 -0.94 10.55 -0.72
CA ALA A 187 -0.62 11.61 0.23
C ALA A 187 -0.18 12.94 -0.41
N LEU A 188 0.43 12.89 -1.59
CA LEU A 188 0.97 14.05 -2.30
C LEU A 188 0.09 14.54 -3.46
N PHE A 189 -1.07 13.92 -3.68
CA PHE A 189 -1.99 14.38 -4.71
C PHE A 189 -2.78 15.57 -4.18
N ILE A 190 -2.77 16.67 -4.93
CA ILE A 190 -3.55 17.87 -4.59
C ILE A 190 -5.05 17.61 -4.76
N GLU A 191 -5.40 16.62 -5.57
CA GLU A 191 -6.75 16.12 -5.80
C GLU A 191 -7.27 15.34 -4.59
N ASN A 192 -6.38 14.73 -3.79
CA ASN A 192 -6.72 14.04 -2.54
C ASN A 192 -6.81 14.99 -1.34
N GLY A 193 -7.14 16.25 -1.56
CA GLY A 193 -7.45 17.12 -0.44
C GLY A 193 -8.14 18.42 -0.83
N LEU A 194 -8.72 19.01 0.20
CA LEU A 194 -9.55 20.21 0.14
C LEU A 194 -9.00 21.24 1.11
N ILE A 195 -9.09 22.51 0.75
CA ILE A 195 -8.86 23.62 1.65
C ILE A 195 -10.13 23.85 2.47
N VAL A 196 -10.01 23.61 3.77
CA VAL A 196 -11.10 23.80 4.72
C VAL A 196 -10.62 24.67 5.88
N HIS A 197 -11.55 25.32 6.57
CA HIS A 197 -11.27 26.01 7.82
C HIS A 197 -10.95 24.99 8.92
N THR A 198 -10.12 25.36 9.90
CA THR A 198 -9.72 24.47 11.01
C THR A 198 -10.90 23.89 11.79
N SER A 199 -11.98 24.66 11.96
CA SER A 199 -13.21 24.17 12.60
C SER A 199 -13.90 23.07 11.78
N THR A 200 -13.94 23.23 10.45
CA THR A 200 -14.49 22.23 9.52
C THR A 200 -13.63 20.97 9.57
N HIS A 201 -12.30 21.12 9.51
CA HIS A 201 -11.36 20.00 9.62
C HIS A 201 -11.51 19.23 10.94
N ARG A 202 -11.74 19.94 12.05
CA ARG A 202 -11.98 19.32 13.36
C ARG A 202 -13.26 18.48 13.37
N ILE A 203 -14.33 18.93 12.69
CA ILE A 203 -15.57 18.15 12.56
C ILE A 203 -15.29 16.86 11.79
N ILE A 204 -14.60 16.95 10.65
CA ILE A 204 -14.21 15.78 9.82
C ILE A 204 -13.38 14.79 10.65
N THR A 205 -12.37 15.31 11.37
CA THR A 205 -11.49 14.48 12.22
C THR A 205 -12.29 13.78 13.33
N ASN A 206 -13.21 14.49 13.99
CA ASN A 206 -14.04 13.92 15.06
C ASN A 206 -15.04 12.87 14.53
N ALA A 207 -15.51 13.04 13.29
CA ALA A 207 -16.33 12.06 12.59
C ALA A 207 -15.53 10.81 12.15
N ARG A 208 -14.20 10.81 12.31
CA ARG A 208 -13.30 9.70 11.99
C ARG A 208 -13.32 9.26 10.53
N VAL A 209 -13.52 10.22 9.64
CA VAL A 209 -13.54 10.02 8.18
C VAL A 209 -12.21 9.47 7.69
N ASN A 210 -12.27 8.41 6.88
CA ASN A 210 -11.14 7.71 6.28
C ASN A 210 -11.19 7.71 4.76
N ASP A 211 -12.37 7.80 4.15
CA ASP A 211 -12.56 7.75 2.71
C ASP A 211 -13.56 8.79 2.18
N GLU A 212 -13.67 8.85 0.85
CA GLU A 212 -14.53 9.81 0.17
C GLU A 212 -16.02 9.62 0.42
N ASN A 213 -16.47 8.39 0.67
CA ASN A 213 -17.89 8.13 0.91
C ASN A 213 -18.25 8.62 2.31
N GLU A 214 -17.40 8.34 3.30
CA GLU A 214 -17.56 8.83 4.67
C GLU A 214 -17.52 10.37 4.72
N LEU A 215 -16.62 11.01 3.97
CA LEU A 215 -16.59 12.47 3.88
C LEU A 215 -17.86 13.03 3.22
N TYR A 216 -18.35 12.36 2.17
CA TYR A 216 -19.59 12.73 1.48
C TYR A 216 -20.78 12.70 2.43
N ASP A 217 -20.90 11.65 3.24
CA ASP A 217 -21.97 11.50 4.23
C ASP A 217 -21.93 12.62 5.28
N VAL A 218 -20.74 12.94 5.81
CA VAL A 218 -20.56 14.09 6.73
C VAL A 218 -20.98 15.40 6.06
N CYS A 219 -20.62 15.62 4.80
CA CYS A 219 -21.03 16.81 4.06
C CYS A 219 -22.55 16.88 3.90
N ARG A 220 -23.20 15.76 3.57
CA ARG A 220 -24.66 15.65 3.44
C ARG A 220 -25.38 15.97 4.74
N GLU A 221 -24.92 15.41 5.86
CA GLU A 221 -25.50 15.64 7.19
C GLU A 221 -25.39 17.12 7.62
N ASN A 222 -24.28 17.78 7.28
CA ASN A 222 -24.03 19.17 7.64
C ASN A 222 -24.47 20.19 6.59
N GLN A 223 -25.12 19.74 5.50
CA GLN A 223 -25.55 20.59 4.37
C GLN A 223 -24.39 21.36 3.72
N TRP A 224 -23.22 20.71 3.61
CA TRP A 224 -22.03 21.22 2.93
C TRP A 224 -21.99 20.83 1.46
N ASN A 225 -21.10 21.49 0.71
CA ASN A 225 -20.82 21.23 -0.69
C ASN A 225 -20.28 19.81 -0.91
N THR A 226 -20.82 19.15 -1.94
CA THR A 226 -20.44 17.79 -2.37
C THR A 226 -19.90 17.72 -3.80
N ASP A 227 -19.73 18.84 -4.50
CA ASP A 227 -19.30 18.89 -5.92
C ASP A 227 -17.90 18.29 -6.14
N TRP A 228 -17.08 18.28 -5.08
CA TRP A 228 -15.75 17.65 -5.10
C TRP A 228 -15.81 16.13 -5.28
N TYR A 229 -16.92 15.48 -4.92
CA TYR A 229 -17.03 14.03 -4.80
C TYR A 229 -16.85 13.33 -6.16
N ASP A 230 -17.66 13.68 -7.16
CA ASP A 230 -17.57 13.05 -8.48
C ASP A 230 -16.22 13.33 -9.16
N THR A 231 -15.68 14.53 -8.96
CA THR A 231 -14.33 14.90 -9.42
C THR A 231 -13.27 13.99 -8.80
N PHE A 232 -13.36 13.77 -7.49
CA PHE A 232 -12.45 12.89 -6.77
C PHE A 232 -12.60 11.42 -7.19
N LYS A 233 -13.84 10.92 -7.37
CA LYS A 233 -14.08 9.55 -7.87
C LYS A 233 -13.46 9.34 -9.24
N ASN A 234 -13.60 10.30 -10.15
CA ASN A 234 -12.98 10.25 -11.47
C ASN A 234 -11.44 10.24 -11.39
N PHE A 235 -10.86 11.05 -10.49
CA PHE A 235 -9.43 11.03 -10.21
C PHE A 235 -8.96 9.66 -9.72
N ILE A 236 -9.64 9.05 -8.73
CA ILE A 236 -9.29 7.73 -8.20
C ILE A 236 -9.39 6.64 -9.26
N ASN A 237 -10.44 6.65 -10.09
CA ASN A 237 -10.61 5.71 -11.20
C ASN A 237 -9.53 5.85 -12.28
N PHE A 238 -8.89 7.02 -12.38
CA PHE A 238 -7.77 7.23 -13.29
C PHE A 238 -6.44 6.76 -12.66
N VAL A 239 -6.30 6.87 -11.34
CA VAL A 239 -5.08 6.50 -10.61
C VAL A 239 -4.92 4.98 -10.43
N TYR A 240 -6.03 4.23 -10.33
CA TYR A 240 -6.09 2.77 -10.14
C TYR A 240 -6.74 2.02 -11.31
#